data_AF-A0A497JBN7-F1
#
_entry.id   AF-A0A497JBN7-F1
#
_cell.length_a   1.000
_cell.length_b   1.000
_cell.length_c   1.000
_cell.angle_alpha   90.00
_cell.angle_beta   90.00
_cell.angle_gamma   90.00
#
_symmetry.space_group_name_H-M   'P 1'
#
loop_
_entity.id
_entity.type
_entity.pdbx_description
1 polymer ?
#
loop_
_entity_poly.entity_id
_entity_poly.type
_entity_poly.pdbx_seq_one_letter_code
_entity_poly.pdbx_strand_id
1 'polypeptide(L)' 'MIISVASGKGGVGKTTVAVNLALSIDNVQFLDCDVEEPNAHIFLKPEIV' A
#
# COMPACT_ATOMS: atom_id res chain seq x y z
N MET A 1 -7.44 14.02 1.98
CA MET A 1 -6.29 13.89 2.92
C MET A 1 -5.28 12.97 2.26
N ILE A 2 -3.98 13.24 2.37
CA ILE A 2 -2.91 12.38 1.82
C ILE A 2 -2.16 11.79 3.00
N ILE A 3 -1.96 10.48 3.01
CA ILE A 3 -1.20 9.76 4.03
C ILE A 3 -0.07 9.00 3.33
N SER A 4 1.17 9.25 3.75
CA SER A 4 2.35 8.56 3.23
C SER A 4 2.88 7.58 4.27
N VAL A 5 2.98 6.31 3.91
CA VAL A 5 3.62 5.28 4.74
C VAL A 5 5.03 5.04 4.19
N ALA A 6 6.06 5.45 4.95
CA ALA A 6 7.45 5.39 4.53
C ALA A 6 8.35 4.73 5.59
N SER A 7 9.49 4.19 5.15
CA SER A 7 10.54 3.63 6.02
C SER A 7 11.86 3.49 5.25
N GLY A 8 12.97 3.56 5.99
CA GLY A 8 14.33 3.52 5.42
C GLY A 8 14.93 2.13 5.21
N LYS A 9 14.19 1.04 5.45
CA LYS A 9 14.68 -0.34 5.22
C LYS A 9 13.60 -1.22 4.57
N GLY A 10 14.03 -2.16 3.73
CA GLY A 10 13.18 -3.24 3.21
C GLY A 10 12.76 -4.19 4.33
N GLY A 11 11.60 -4.83 4.20
CA GLY A 11 11.15 -5.89 5.12
C GLY A 11 10.60 -5.46 6.48
N VAL A 12 10.44 -4.14 6.76
CA VAL A 12 9.93 -3.66 8.06
C VAL A 12 8.39 -3.57 8.16
N GLY A 13 7.66 -4.10 7.18
CA GLY A 13 6.19 -4.14 7.20
C GLY A 13 5.47 -2.90 6.67
N LYS A 14 6.14 -2.04 5.88
CA LYS A 14 5.51 -0.85 5.26
C LYS A 14 4.24 -1.19 4.50
N THR A 15 4.32 -2.16 3.59
CA THR A 15 3.17 -2.59 2.77
C THR A 15 2.04 -3.10 3.66
N THR A 16 2.35 -3.89 4.70
CA THR A 16 1.35 -4.43 5.63
C THR A 16 0.55 -3.32 6.29
N VAL A 17 1.23 -2.27 6.78
CA VAL A 17 0.56 -1.12 7.40
C VAL A 17 -0.23 -0.33 6.36
N ALA A 18 0.35 -0.04 5.21
CA ALA A 18 -0.30 0.74 4.15
C ALA A 18 -1.58 0.07 3.64
N VAL A 19 -1.53 -1.22 3.35
CA VAL A 19 -2.67 -2.01 2.85
C VAL A 19 -3.78 -2.08 3.89
N ASN A 20 -3.48 -2.38 5.15
CA ASN A 20 -4.51 -2.46 6.19
C ASN A 20 -5.15 -1.09 6.46
N LEU A 21 -4.36 -0.02 6.40
CA LEU A 21 -4.91 1.34 6.49
C LEU A 21 -5.88 1.62 5.34
N ALA A 22 -5.51 1.25 4.11
CA ALA A 22 -6.37 1.41 2.95
C ALA A 22 -7.68 0.60 3.07
N LEU A 23 -7.59 -0.67 3.49
CA LEU A 23 -8.76 -1.54 3.69
C LEU A 23 -9.70 -1.04 4.81
N SER A 24 -9.21 -0.20 5.73
CA SER A 24 -10.02 0.38 6.80
C SER A 24 -10.80 1.65 6.39
N ILE A 25 -10.64 2.11 5.14
CA ILE A 25 -11.21 3.36 4.62
C ILE A 25 -12.03 3.06 3.36
N ASP A 26 -13.32 3.44 3.34
CA ASP A 26 -14.25 3.08 2.26
C ASP A 26 -13.90 3.67 0.87
N ASN A 27 -13.35 4.89 0.82
CA ASN A 27 -13.06 5.59 -0.43
C ASN A 27 -11.62 6.09 -0.45
N VAL A 28 -10.69 5.16 -0.69
CA VAL A 28 -9.25 5.43 -0.72
C VAL A 28 -8.67 5.13 -2.11
N GLN A 29 -7.83 6.03 -2.57
CA GLN A 29 -6.93 5.74 -3.68
C GLN A 29 -5.61 5.23 -3.10
N PHE A 30 -5.22 4.02 -3.48
CA PHE A 30 -3.95 3.44 -3.07
C PHE A 30 -2.91 3.62 -4.17
N LEU A 31 -1.70 4.05 -3.80
CA LEU A 31 -0.55 4.12 -4.70
C LEU A 31 0.62 3.37 -4.07
N ASP A 32 1.08 2.32 -4.76
CA ASP A 32 2.30 1.60 -4.38
C ASP A 32 3.50 2.31 -5.02
N CYS A 33 4.24 3.06 -4.22
CA CYS A 33 5.42 3.80 -4.65
C CYS A 33 6.74 3.03 -4.44
N ASP A 34 6.69 1.74 -4.10
CA ASP A 34 7.90 0.93 -4.03
C ASP A 34 8.46 0.71 -5.45
N VAL A 35 9.69 1.17 -5.68
CA VAL A 35 10.35 1.11 -6.99
C VAL A 35 10.97 -0.27 -7.23
N GLU A 36 11.36 -0.97 -6.17
CA GLU A 36 12.08 -2.24 -6.28
C GLU A 36 11.10 -3.41 -6.31
N GLU A 37 10.17 -3.47 -5.35
CA GLU A 37 9.32 -4.65 -5.13
C GLU A 37 7.87 -4.26 -4.75
N PRO A 38 7.09 -3.63 -5.65
CA PRO A 38 5.70 -3.28 -5.37
C PRO A 38 4.85 -4.54 -5.20
N ASN A 39 4.23 -4.69 -4.03
CA ASN A 39 3.55 -5.92 -3.63
C ASN A 39 2.15 -5.70 -3.02
N ALA A 40 1.63 -4.46 -3.01
CA ALA A 40 0.30 -4.18 -2.46
C ALA A 40 -0.83 -4.89 -3.23
N HIS A 41 -0.65 -5.10 -4.54
CA HIS A 41 -1.63 -5.77 -5.41
C HIS A 41 -1.96 -7.20 -4.97
N ILE A 42 -1.02 -7.89 -4.30
CA ILE A 42 -1.22 -9.25 -3.75
C ILE A 42 -2.34 -9.26 -2.72
N PHE A 43 -2.47 -8.17 -1.94
CA PHE A 43 -3.45 -8.05 -0.87
C PHE A 43 -4.73 -7.35 -1.32
N LEU A 44 -4.60 -6.28 -2.11
CA LEU A 44 -5.72 -5.44 -2.53
C LEU A 44 -6.54 -6.04 -3.68
N LYS A 45 -5.94 -6.96 -4.46
CA LYS A 45 -6.58 -7.64 -5.61
C LYS A 45 -7.39 -6.67 -6.50
N PRO A 46 -6.76 -5.59 -7.01
CA PRO A 46 -7.48 -4.58 -7.77
C PRO A 46 -8.04 -5.19 -9.07
N GLU A 47 -9.24 -4.76 -9.45
CA GLU A 47 -9.76 -5.01 -10.79
C GLU A 47 -9.05 -4.08 -11.78
N ILE A 48 -8.44 -4.67 -12.81
CA ILE A 48 -7.79 -3.93 -13.90
C ILE A 48 -8.80 -3.84 -15.03
N VAL A 49 -9.20 -2.61 -15.35
CA VAL A 49 -10.14 -2.29 -16.43
C VAL A 49 -9.40 -1.68 -17.61
#